data_AF-A0A7X5C8N6-F1
#
_entry.id   AF-A0A7X5C8N6-F1
#
_cell.length_a   1.000
_cell.length_b   1.000
_cell.length_c   1.000
_cell.angle_alpha   90.00
_cell.angle_beta   90.00
_cell.angle_gamma   90.00
#
_symmetry.space_group_name_H-M   'P 1'
#
loop_
_entity.id
_entity.type
_entity.pdbx_description
1 polymer ?
#
loop_
_entity_poly.entity_id
_entity_poly.type
_entity_poly.pdbx_seq_one_letter_code
_entity_poly.pdbx_strand_id
1 'polypeptide(L)'
;MPKSYSEQEKEYIRKRLKEEAAKCLAQYGVRHTTVDEIVKRVNIPKGTFYLFYKSKELLLFDVIQEQQENVNRELYRVVSSIADTEFSADKLTDIVFGFYKMTEKMLILKLLDLNEVELLVRKLPREVVEEHFRDDTDTIEKMLALFPVKKEVDINVISAAFHAIYFATLHKAEIGEEHYDKALRTLIYGVVTQII
;
A
#
# COMPACT_ATOMS: atom_id res chain seq x y z
N MET A 1 -27.52 7.95 28.43
CA MET A 1 -26.85 8.81 27.43
C MET A 1 -25.68 8.02 26.85
N PRO A 2 -25.46 8.02 25.53
CA PRO A 2 -24.24 7.44 24.97
C PRO A 2 -23.03 8.16 25.59
N LYS A 3 -22.00 7.39 25.95
CA LYS A 3 -20.77 7.93 26.53
C LYS A 3 -20.16 8.91 25.52
N SER A 4 -20.07 10.19 25.89
CA SER A 4 -19.42 11.19 25.04
C SER A 4 -17.91 11.06 25.24
N TYR A 5 -17.20 10.71 24.18
CA TYR A 5 -15.74 10.64 24.17
C TYR A 5 -15.17 12.02 23.86
N SER A 6 -14.17 12.45 24.62
CA SER A 6 -13.34 13.60 24.27
C SER A 6 -12.57 13.37 22.97
N GLU A 7 -12.08 14.42 22.32
CA GLU A 7 -11.27 14.29 21.11
C GLU A 7 -9.99 13.48 21.34
N GLN A 8 -9.36 13.62 22.51
CA GLN A 8 -8.18 12.83 22.88
C GLN A 8 -8.52 11.34 23.02
N GLU A 9 -9.64 10.99 23.65
CA GLU A 9 -10.10 9.60 23.74
C GLU A 9 -10.46 9.03 22.37
N LYS A 10 -11.10 9.81 21.51
CA LYS A 10 -11.41 9.40 20.14
C LYS A 10 -10.14 9.08 19.36
N GLU A 11 -9.13 9.94 19.44
CA GLU A 11 -7.86 9.72 18.75
C GLU A 11 -7.14 8.47 19.27
N TYR A 12 -7.11 8.29 20.59
CA TYR A 12 -6.57 7.08 21.21
C TYR A 12 -7.30 5.81 20.74
N ILE A 13 -8.63 5.82 20.72
CA ILE A 13 -9.44 4.68 20.28
C ILE A 13 -9.21 4.40 18.80
N ARG A 14 -9.17 5.43 17.94
CA ARG A 14 -8.89 5.28 16.51
C ARG A 14 -7.54 4.61 16.28
N LYS A 15 -6.49 5.09 16.96
CA LYS A 15 -5.16 4.49 16.90
C LYS A 15 -5.18 3.01 17.33
N ARG A 16 -5.82 2.70 18.46
CA ARG A 16 -5.93 1.32 18.96
C ARG A 16 -6.72 0.42 18.00
N LEU A 17 -7.78 0.93 17.38
CA LEU A 17 -8.55 0.21 16.36
C LEU A 17 -7.66 -0.16 15.17
N LYS A 18 -6.86 0.78 14.65
CA LYS A 18 -5.92 0.51 13.56
C LYS A 18 -4.83 -0.50 13.95
N GLU A 19 -4.22 -0.33 15.13
CA GLU A 19 -3.18 -1.25 15.63
C GLU A 19 -3.69 -2.70 15.74
N GLU A 20 -4.86 -2.90 16.34
CA GLU A 20 -5.42 -4.25 16.51
C GLU A 20 -6.00 -4.81 15.21
N ALA A 21 -6.54 -3.96 14.33
CA ALA A 21 -6.95 -4.35 12.99
C ALA A 21 -5.77 -4.81 12.14
N ALA A 22 -4.62 -4.12 12.19
CA ALA A 22 -3.40 -4.54 11.50
C ALA A 22 -2.94 -5.94 11.93
N LYS A 23 -2.98 -6.22 13.24
CA LYS A 23 -2.66 -7.55 13.79
C LYS A 23 -3.66 -8.61 13.34
N CYS A 24 -4.96 -8.31 13.38
CA CYS A 24 -5.99 -9.24 12.95
C CYS A 24 -5.88 -9.53 11.45
N LEU A 25 -5.66 -8.51 10.63
CA LEU A 25 -5.49 -8.64 9.19
C LEU A 25 -4.28 -9.50 8.85
N ALA A 26 -3.15 -9.29 9.54
CA ALA A 26 -1.97 -10.13 9.35
C ALA A 26 -2.19 -11.58 9.82
N GLN A 27 -2.95 -11.79 10.90
CA GLN A 27 -3.12 -13.14 11.43
C GLN A 27 -4.22 -13.95 10.72
N TYR A 28 -5.28 -13.28 10.25
CA TYR A 28 -6.53 -13.91 9.87
C TYR A 28 -7.04 -13.51 8.47
N GLY A 29 -6.43 -12.53 7.80
CA GLY A 29 -6.94 -11.98 6.56
C GLY A 29 -8.22 -11.15 6.75
N VAL A 30 -8.82 -10.69 5.64
CA VAL A 30 -10.04 -9.87 5.62
C VAL A 30 -11.26 -10.72 5.98
N ARG A 31 -11.32 -11.96 5.50
CA ARG A 31 -12.47 -12.86 5.68
C ARG A 31 -12.71 -13.23 7.14
N HIS A 32 -11.66 -13.59 7.88
CA HIS A 32 -11.80 -14.08 9.25
C HIS A 32 -11.64 -13.00 10.32
N THR A 33 -11.22 -11.79 9.96
CA THR A 33 -11.26 -10.64 10.87
C THR A 33 -12.71 -10.21 11.11
N THR A 34 -13.11 -10.03 12.38
CA THR A 34 -14.46 -9.60 12.76
C THR A 34 -14.45 -8.33 13.62
N VAL A 35 -15.53 -7.55 13.59
CA VAL A 35 -15.69 -6.38 14.48
C VAL A 35 -15.62 -6.81 15.94
N ASP A 36 -16.24 -7.94 16.29
CA ASP A 36 -16.27 -8.44 17.67
C ASP A 36 -14.87 -8.76 18.21
N GLU A 37 -14.00 -9.34 17.39
CA GLU A 37 -12.61 -9.60 17.77
C GLU A 37 -11.81 -8.30 17.94
N ILE A 38 -11.97 -7.34 17.03
CA ILE A 38 -11.26 -6.05 17.11
C ILE A 38 -11.68 -5.28 18.37
N VAL A 39 -12.99 -5.13 18.61
CA VAL A 39 -13.48 -4.33 19.76
C VAL A 39 -13.15 -4.99 21.10
N LYS A 40 -13.08 -6.33 21.13
CA LYS A 40 -12.60 -7.09 22.29
C LYS A 40 -11.14 -6.78 22.59
N ARG A 41 -10.27 -6.73 21.58
CA ARG A 41 -8.83 -6.40 21.74
C ARG A 41 -8.60 -4.93 22.13
N VAL A 42 -9.44 -4.04 21.64
CA VAL A 42 -9.39 -2.60 21.98
C VAL A 42 -10.09 -2.32 23.32
N ASN A 43 -10.87 -3.27 23.84
CA ASN A 43 -11.67 -3.14 25.05
C ASN A 43 -12.72 -2.00 24.98
N ILE A 44 -13.51 -2.00 23.90
CA ILE A 44 -14.61 -1.04 23.70
C ILE A 44 -15.92 -1.77 23.37
N PRO A 45 -17.08 -1.16 23.66
CA PRO A 45 -18.36 -1.69 23.18
C PRO A 45 -18.42 -1.71 21.65
N LYS A 46 -19.11 -2.71 21.08
CA LYS A 46 -19.31 -2.82 19.62
C LYS A 46 -19.97 -1.57 19.01
N GLY A 47 -20.91 -0.96 19.72
CA GLY A 47 -21.54 0.30 19.28
C GLY A 47 -20.55 1.46 19.12
N THR A 48 -19.48 1.49 19.93
CA THR A 48 -18.43 2.51 19.85
C THR A 48 -17.63 2.39 18.55
N PHE A 49 -17.39 1.18 18.05
CA PHE A 49 -16.70 0.96 16.76
C PHE A 49 -17.36 1.75 15.63
N TYR A 50 -18.70 1.69 15.57
CA TYR A 50 -19.48 2.33 14.50
C TYR A 50 -19.51 3.86 14.59
N LEU A 51 -18.97 4.45 15.66
CA LEU A 51 -18.70 5.89 15.72
C LEU A 51 -17.45 6.29 14.90
N PHE A 52 -16.56 5.34 14.63
CA PHE A 52 -15.31 5.57 13.90
C PHE A 52 -15.34 5.01 12.48
N TYR A 53 -15.88 3.80 12.31
CA TYR A 53 -15.89 3.11 11.01
C TYR A 53 -17.26 2.48 10.73
N LYS A 54 -17.78 2.67 9.52
CA LYS A 54 -19.07 2.08 9.12
C LYS A 54 -18.99 0.57 8.92
N SER A 55 -17.81 0.04 8.62
CA SER A 55 -17.56 -1.40 8.42
C SER A 55 -16.13 -1.77 8.84
N LYS A 56 -15.90 -3.06 9.06
CA LYS A 56 -14.52 -3.55 9.29
C LYS A 56 -13.67 -3.37 8.04
N GLU A 57 -14.25 -3.49 6.85
CA GLU A 57 -13.54 -3.35 5.58
C GLU A 57 -12.97 -1.93 5.43
N LEU A 58 -13.69 -0.90 5.85
CA LEU A 58 -13.16 0.48 5.87
C LEU A 58 -11.98 0.63 6.83
N LEU A 59 -12.06 0.04 8.03
CA LEU A 59 -10.93 0.06 8.98
C LEU A 59 -9.73 -0.70 8.43
N LEU A 60 -9.95 -1.90 7.87
CA LEU A 60 -8.88 -2.70 7.29
C LEU A 60 -8.23 -1.97 6.11
N PHE A 61 -9.02 -1.31 5.27
CA PHE A 61 -8.52 -0.51 4.16
C PHE A 61 -7.72 0.70 4.65
N ASP A 62 -8.20 1.44 5.65
CA ASP A 62 -7.47 2.55 6.26
C ASP A 62 -6.10 2.11 6.84
N VAL A 63 -6.04 0.91 7.44
CA VAL A 63 -4.76 0.33 7.88
C VAL A 63 -3.83 0.03 6.70
N ILE A 64 -4.35 -0.47 5.58
CA ILE A 64 -3.55 -0.74 4.37
C ILE A 64 -3.03 0.59 3.80
N GLN A 65 -3.87 1.61 3.70
CA GLN A 65 -3.50 2.94 3.22
C GLN A 65 -2.38 3.56 4.08
N GLU A 66 -2.50 3.50 5.40
CA GLU A 66 -1.48 4.05 6.30
C GLU A 66 -0.13 3.33 6.16
N GLN A 67 -0.13 2.01 5.91
CA GLN A 67 1.11 1.29 5.61
C GLN A 67 1.70 1.69 4.25
N GLN A 68 0.86 1.83 3.23
CA GLN A 68 1.27 2.27 1.90
C GLN A 68 1.88 3.69 1.95
N GLU A 69 1.24 4.61 2.66
CA GLU A 69 1.77 5.96 2.86
C GLU A 69 3.14 5.97 3.55
N ASN A 70 3.35 5.13 4.57
CA ASN A 70 4.65 5.01 5.23
C ASN A 70 5.73 4.60 4.23
N VAL A 71 5.42 3.63 3.38
CA VAL A 71 6.34 3.14 2.36
C VAL A 71 6.59 4.17 1.26
N ASN A 72 5.54 4.87 0.81
CA ASN A 72 5.68 5.98 -0.13
C ASN A 72 6.53 7.12 0.46
N ARG A 73 6.40 7.43 1.76
CA ARG A 73 7.25 8.43 2.43
C ARG A 73 8.72 8.02 2.47
N GLU A 74 9.03 6.76 2.77
CA GLU A 74 10.41 6.28 2.74
C GLU A 74 10.99 6.29 1.31
N LEU A 75 10.20 5.87 0.31
CA LEU A 75 10.60 5.97 -1.09
C LEU A 75 10.93 7.41 -1.49
N TYR A 76 10.06 8.36 -1.12
CA TYR A 76 10.24 9.77 -1.43
C TYR A 76 11.53 10.31 -0.82
N ARG A 77 11.84 9.93 0.43
CA ARG A 77 13.09 10.33 1.09
C ARG A 77 14.32 9.79 0.35
N VAL A 78 14.31 8.51 -0.02
CA VAL A 78 15.43 7.87 -0.73
C VAL A 78 15.64 8.53 -2.08
N VAL A 79 14.57 8.68 -2.87
CA VAL A 79 14.58 9.36 -4.17
C VAL A 79 15.07 10.79 -4.05
N SER A 80 14.55 11.56 -3.09
CA SER A 80 14.96 12.95 -2.89
C SER A 80 16.44 13.08 -2.51
N SER A 81 16.99 12.12 -1.76
CA SER A 81 18.40 12.16 -1.33
C SER A 81 19.41 11.96 -2.46
N ILE A 82 18.98 11.45 -3.62
CA ILE A 82 19.85 11.16 -4.76
C ILE A 82 19.55 12.00 -6.01
N ALA A 83 18.55 12.87 -5.95
CA ALA A 83 18.08 13.67 -7.09
C ALA A 83 19.18 14.58 -7.67
N ASP A 84 20.12 15.04 -6.85
CA ASP A 84 21.24 15.91 -7.26
C ASP A 84 22.49 15.13 -7.74
N THR A 85 22.44 13.80 -7.78
CA THR A 85 23.58 12.97 -8.21
C THR A 85 23.47 12.54 -9.68
N GLU A 86 24.60 12.26 -10.33
CA GLU A 86 24.61 11.77 -11.71
C GLU A 86 23.74 10.51 -11.83
N PHE A 87 22.70 10.63 -12.65
CA PHE A 87 21.56 9.72 -12.71
C PHE A 87 21.74 8.68 -13.82
N SER A 88 21.52 7.42 -13.51
CA SER A 88 21.59 6.32 -14.48
C SER A 88 20.39 5.39 -14.34
N ALA A 89 20.06 4.68 -15.43
CA ALA A 89 19.02 3.66 -15.44
C ALA A 89 19.27 2.62 -14.35
N ASP A 90 20.52 2.21 -14.14
CA ASP A 90 20.90 1.26 -13.10
C ASP A 90 20.58 1.75 -11.70
N LYS A 91 20.95 3.01 -11.36
CA LYS A 91 20.69 3.56 -10.02
C LYS A 91 19.19 3.66 -9.73
N LEU A 92 18.40 4.16 -10.69
CA LEU A 92 16.95 4.24 -10.52
C LEU A 92 16.33 2.84 -10.41
N THR A 93 16.83 1.89 -11.22
CA THR A 93 16.41 0.49 -11.15
C THR A 93 16.68 -0.10 -9.76
N ASP A 94 17.86 0.14 -9.18
CA ASP A 94 18.19 -0.41 -7.87
C ASP A 94 17.34 0.19 -6.75
N ILE A 95 16.98 1.48 -6.84
CA ILE A 95 16.07 2.13 -5.89
C ILE A 95 14.65 1.56 -5.99
N VAL A 96 14.12 1.50 -7.21
CA VAL A 96 12.77 0.96 -7.45
C VAL A 96 12.72 -0.52 -7.09
N PHE A 97 13.76 -1.30 -7.42
CA PHE A 97 13.88 -2.69 -7.00
C PHE A 97 13.91 -2.81 -5.47
N GLY A 98 14.71 -1.99 -4.78
CA GLY A 98 14.74 -1.93 -3.32
C GLY A 98 13.38 -1.62 -2.70
N PHE A 99 12.60 -0.74 -3.34
CA PHE A 99 11.23 -0.46 -2.95
C PHE A 99 10.34 -1.70 -3.06
N TYR A 100 10.34 -2.42 -4.19
CA TYR A 100 9.58 -3.67 -4.31
C TYR A 100 10.02 -4.75 -3.31
N LYS A 101 11.33 -4.85 -3.01
CA LYS A 101 11.81 -5.76 -1.95
C LYS A 101 11.36 -5.33 -0.55
N MET A 102 11.14 -4.05 -0.33
CA MET A 102 10.58 -3.53 0.92
C MET A 102 9.07 -3.78 1.00
N THR A 103 8.32 -3.57 -0.08
CA THR A 103 6.88 -3.87 -0.12
C THR A 103 6.60 -5.36 0.06
N GLU A 104 7.47 -6.24 -0.45
CA GLU A 104 7.42 -7.68 -0.12
C GLU A 104 7.47 -7.94 1.39
N LYS A 105 8.07 -7.07 2.21
CA LYS A 105 8.09 -7.24 3.67
C LYS A 105 6.84 -6.69 4.35
N MET A 106 6.00 -5.94 3.65
CA MET A 106 4.71 -5.50 4.17
C MET A 106 3.81 -6.73 4.33
N LEU A 107 3.66 -7.14 5.59
CA LEU A 107 2.87 -8.30 6.00
C LEU A 107 1.46 -8.27 5.39
N ILE A 108 0.86 -7.09 5.28
CA ILE A 108 -0.51 -6.92 4.81
C ILE A 108 -0.69 -7.38 3.35
N LEU A 109 0.29 -7.14 2.48
CA LEU A 109 0.22 -7.51 1.06
C LEU A 109 0.57 -8.98 0.81
N LYS A 110 1.42 -9.56 1.68
CA LYS A 110 1.72 -10.99 1.69
C LYS A 110 0.56 -11.86 2.16
N LEU A 111 -0.34 -11.30 2.97
CA LEU A 111 -1.41 -12.04 3.65
C LEU A 111 -2.76 -11.85 2.96
N LEU A 112 -2.85 -10.86 2.07
CA LEU A 112 -3.93 -10.71 1.12
C LEU A 112 -3.57 -11.51 -0.13
N ASP A 113 -4.12 -12.72 -0.27
CA ASP A 113 -4.18 -13.34 -1.59
C ASP A 113 -5.11 -12.49 -2.50
N LEU A 114 -5.11 -12.76 -3.81
CA LEU A 114 -5.99 -12.06 -4.75
C LEU A 114 -7.47 -12.12 -4.34
N ASN A 115 -7.90 -13.19 -3.68
CA ASN A 115 -9.29 -13.37 -3.26
C ASN A 115 -9.66 -12.45 -2.08
N GLU A 116 -8.74 -12.23 -1.15
CA GLU A 116 -8.92 -11.32 -0.01
C GLU A 116 -8.92 -9.86 -0.47
N VAL A 117 -8.07 -9.49 -1.43
CA VAL A 117 -8.12 -8.16 -2.09
C VAL A 117 -9.45 -7.97 -2.81
N GLU A 118 -9.85 -8.94 -3.63
CA GLU A 118 -11.12 -8.89 -4.35
C GLU A 118 -12.31 -8.77 -3.38
N LEU A 119 -12.28 -9.52 -2.27
CA LEU A 119 -13.31 -9.48 -1.24
C LEU A 119 -13.38 -8.11 -0.56
N LEU A 120 -12.23 -7.47 -0.33
CA LEU A 120 -12.17 -6.12 0.22
C LEU A 120 -12.74 -5.11 -0.77
N VAL A 121 -12.26 -5.12 -2.02
CA VAL A 121 -12.72 -4.21 -3.10
C VAL A 121 -14.22 -4.31 -3.32
N ARG A 122 -14.79 -5.52 -3.37
CA ARG A 122 -16.24 -5.75 -3.54
C ARG A 122 -17.09 -5.16 -2.41
N LYS A 123 -16.52 -4.95 -1.22
CA LYS A 123 -17.22 -4.47 -0.03
C LYS A 123 -16.96 -3.01 0.30
N LEU A 124 -15.95 -2.41 -0.32
CA LEU A 124 -15.65 -0.99 -0.17
C LEU A 124 -16.61 -0.15 -1.01
N PRO A 125 -16.92 1.09 -0.59
CA PRO A 125 -17.56 2.06 -1.45
C PRO A 125 -16.73 2.28 -2.71
N ARG A 126 -17.39 2.40 -3.87
CA ARG A 126 -16.72 2.56 -5.17
C ARG A 126 -15.81 3.78 -5.19
N GLU A 127 -16.24 4.86 -4.57
CA GLU A 127 -15.52 6.12 -4.50
C GLU A 127 -14.19 5.97 -3.76
N VAL A 128 -14.15 5.16 -2.70
CA VAL A 128 -12.93 4.89 -1.91
C VAL A 128 -11.89 4.14 -2.75
N VAL A 129 -12.35 3.19 -3.57
CA VAL A 129 -11.48 2.43 -4.47
C VAL A 129 -10.95 3.31 -5.60
N GLU A 130 -11.81 4.13 -6.21
CA GLU A 130 -11.41 5.07 -7.26
C GLU A 130 -10.45 6.16 -6.76
N GLU A 131 -10.65 6.67 -5.56
CA GLU A 131 -9.74 7.63 -4.90
C GLU A 131 -8.35 7.02 -4.70
N HIS A 132 -8.28 5.77 -4.22
CA HIS A 132 -7.01 5.08 -4.03
C HIS A 132 -6.19 4.91 -5.33
N PHE A 133 -6.83 4.53 -6.44
CA PHE A 133 -6.14 4.43 -7.73
C PHE A 133 -5.62 5.78 -8.23
N ARG A 134 -6.32 6.87 -7.89
CA ARG A 134 -5.86 8.23 -8.19
C ARG A 134 -4.63 8.59 -7.35
N ASP A 135 -4.64 8.28 -6.06
CA ASP A 135 -3.53 8.54 -5.14
C ASP A 135 -2.23 7.82 -5.57
N ASP A 136 -2.34 6.60 -6.09
CA ASP A 136 -1.19 5.85 -6.61
C ASP A 136 -0.58 6.55 -7.84
N THR A 137 -1.43 7.05 -8.75
CA THR A 137 -0.98 7.78 -9.94
C THR A 137 -0.30 9.10 -9.55
N ASP A 138 -0.92 9.86 -8.64
CA ASP A 138 -0.37 11.11 -8.10
C ASP A 138 0.98 10.87 -7.40
N THR A 139 1.13 9.73 -6.72
CA THR A 139 2.39 9.37 -6.06
C THR A 139 3.50 9.15 -7.08
N ILE A 140 3.23 8.39 -8.16
CA ILE A 140 4.21 8.14 -9.22
C ILE A 140 4.58 9.45 -9.94
N GLU A 141 3.60 10.30 -10.23
CA GLU A 141 3.85 11.62 -10.83
C GLU A 141 4.78 12.47 -9.95
N LYS A 142 4.51 12.55 -8.64
CA LYS A 142 5.37 13.28 -7.68
C LYS A 142 6.79 12.73 -7.64
N MET A 143 6.96 11.41 -7.70
CA MET A 143 8.29 10.78 -7.71
C MET A 143 9.04 11.07 -9.00
N LEU A 144 8.36 10.96 -10.15
CA LEU A 144 8.94 11.22 -11.46
C LEU A 144 9.34 12.69 -11.63
N ALA A 145 8.59 13.62 -11.04
CA ALA A 145 8.91 15.05 -11.06
C ALA A 145 10.24 15.40 -10.36
N LEU A 146 10.79 14.50 -9.54
CA LEU A 146 12.10 14.67 -8.89
C LEU A 146 13.28 14.33 -9.82
N PHE A 147 13.00 13.83 -11.03
CA PHE A 147 14.01 13.40 -11.99
C PHE A 147 13.85 14.08 -13.35
N PRO A 148 14.93 14.16 -14.15
CA PRO A 148 14.84 14.60 -15.54
C PRO A 148 14.16 13.52 -16.39
N VAL A 149 12.83 13.56 -16.45
CA VAL A 149 12.00 12.65 -17.26
C VAL A 149 11.95 13.15 -18.71
N LYS A 150 11.99 12.23 -19.68
CA LYS A 150 11.74 12.56 -21.09
C LYS A 150 10.37 13.20 -21.25
N LYS A 151 10.29 14.30 -22.02
CA LYS A 151 9.06 15.07 -22.22
C LYS A 151 7.89 14.29 -22.84
N GLU A 152 8.17 13.17 -23.50
CA GLU A 152 7.18 12.37 -24.24
C GLU A 152 6.61 11.19 -23.43
N VAL A 153 6.99 11.07 -22.15
CA VAL A 153 6.56 9.96 -21.29
C VAL A 153 5.09 10.14 -20.91
N ASP A 154 4.26 9.17 -21.25
CA ASP A 154 2.91 9.06 -20.70
C ASP A 154 2.97 8.48 -19.28
N ILE A 155 2.79 9.35 -18.29
CA ILE A 155 2.86 9.00 -16.87
C ILE A 155 1.81 7.94 -16.51
N ASN A 156 0.64 7.94 -17.16
CA ASN A 156 -0.39 6.93 -16.90
C ASN A 156 0.05 5.54 -17.35
N VAL A 157 0.75 5.45 -18.49
CA VAL A 157 1.31 4.19 -18.99
C VAL A 157 2.42 3.68 -18.07
N ILE A 158 3.30 4.57 -17.60
CA ILE A 158 4.36 4.21 -16.64
C ILE A 158 3.77 3.76 -15.30
N SER A 159 2.75 4.47 -14.80
CA SER A 159 2.01 4.12 -13.59
C SER A 159 1.40 2.72 -13.70
N ALA A 160 0.69 2.45 -14.80
CA ALA A 160 0.11 1.13 -15.06
C ALA A 160 1.19 0.03 -15.19
N ALA A 161 2.34 0.32 -15.77
CA ALA A 161 3.44 -0.63 -15.88
C ALA A 161 4.04 -0.99 -14.51
N PHE A 162 4.29 0.00 -13.63
CA PHE A 162 4.72 -0.27 -12.26
C PHE A 162 3.64 -1.01 -11.45
N HIS A 163 2.37 -0.73 -11.69
CA HIS A 163 1.28 -1.49 -11.10
C HIS A 163 1.30 -2.96 -11.55
N ALA A 164 1.53 -3.23 -12.84
CA ALA A 164 1.66 -4.61 -13.33
C ALA A 164 2.87 -5.34 -12.71
N ILE A 165 4.00 -4.64 -12.53
CA ILE A 165 5.17 -5.18 -11.82
C ILE A 165 4.82 -5.50 -10.37
N TYR A 166 4.05 -4.64 -9.70
CA TYR A 166 3.57 -4.88 -8.34
C TYR A 166 2.75 -6.17 -8.25
N PHE A 167 1.80 -6.40 -9.16
CA PHE A 167 1.04 -7.66 -9.19
C PHE A 167 1.95 -8.87 -9.42
N ALA A 168 2.98 -8.77 -10.26
CA ALA A 168 3.94 -9.85 -10.45
C ALA A 168 4.63 -10.24 -9.13
N THR A 169 4.84 -9.30 -8.20
CA THR A 169 5.42 -9.60 -6.89
C THR A 169 4.55 -10.48 -5.99
N LEU A 170 3.24 -10.52 -6.25
CA LEU A 170 2.29 -11.39 -5.56
C LEU A 170 2.33 -12.84 -6.07
N HIS A 171 2.95 -13.09 -7.22
CA HIS A 171 3.00 -14.38 -7.91
C HIS A 171 4.41 -14.97 -7.98
N LYS A 172 5.21 -14.74 -6.95
CA LYS A 172 6.61 -15.18 -6.90
C LYS A 172 6.76 -16.69 -7.11
N ALA A 173 5.87 -17.49 -6.52
CA ALA A 173 5.92 -18.95 -6.62
C ALA A 173 5.67 -19.43 -8.06
N GLU A 174 4.71 -18.81 -8.76
CA GLU A 174 4.33 -19.12 -10.13
C GLU A 174 5.37 -18.63 -11.15
N ILE A 175 6.03 -17.50 -10.88
CA ILE A 175 7.12 -16.95 -11.70
C ILE A 175 8.40 -17.80 -11.57
N GLY A 176 8.60 -18.45 -10.42
CA GLY A 176 9.76 -19.28 -10.12
C GLY A 176 10.77 -18.54 -9.24
N GLU A 177 10.95 -19.04 -8.01
CA GLU A 177 11.74 -18.35 -6.98
C GLU A 177 13.21 -18.16 -7.34
N GLU A 178 13.80 -19.09 -8.10
CA GLU A 178 15.23 -19.07 -8.46
C GLU A 178 15.60 -17.86 -9.32
N HIS A 179 14.68 -17.40 -10.17
CA HIS A 179 14.94 -16.33 -11.13
C HIS A 179 14.13 -15.05 -10.85
N TYR A 180 13.22 -15.10 -9.88
CA TYR A 180 12.30 -14.01 -9.57
C TYR A 180 12.98 -12.65 -9.38
N ASP A 181 14.03 -12.56 -8.56
CA ASP A 181 14.69 -11.26 -8.29
C ASP A 181 15.33 -10.69 -9.57
N LYS A 182 15.91 -11.55 -10.42
CA LYS A 182 16.48 -11.13 -11.70
C LYS A 182 15.38 -10.69 -12.68
N ALA A 183 14.29 -11.45 -12.77
CA ALA A 183 13.15 -11.11 -13.62
C ALA A 183 12.53 -9.77 -13.22
N LEU A 184 12.32 -9.56 -11.92
CA LEU A 184 11.79 -8.31 -11.37
C LEU A 184 12.72 -7.14 -11.70
N ARG A 185 14.04 -7.27 -11.48
CA ARG A 185 15.01 -6.23 -11.84
C ARG A 185 15.00 -5.93 -13.35
N THR A 186 14.88 -6.95 -14.21
CA THR A 186 14.78 -6.78 -15.66
C THR A 186 13.51 -6.01 -16.07
N LEU A 187 12.36 -6.34 -15.49
CA LEU A 187 11.10 -5.63 -15.75
C LEU A 187 11.20 -4.16 -15.35
N ILE A 188 11.71 -3.89 -14.15
CA ILE A 188 11.91 -2.53 -13.63
C ILE A 188 12.85 -1.74 -14.53
N TYR A 189 14.00 -2.32 -14.88
CA TYR A 189 14.96 -1.68 -15.78
C TYR A 189 14.32 -1.31 -17.12
N GLY A 190 13.52 -2.21 -17.70
CA GLY A 190 12.77 -1.95 -18.92
C GLY A 190 11.89 -0.70 -18.83
N VAL A 191 11.10 -0.58 -17.75
CA VAL A 191 10.24 0.60 -17.51
C VAL A 191 11.07 1.86 -17.26
N VAL A 192 12.12 1.76 -16.44
CA VAL A 192 13.01 2.88 -16.11
C VAL A 192 13.68 3.48 -17.36
N THR A 193 14.11 2.66 -18.32
CA THR A 193 14.70 3.16 -19.57
C THR A 193 13.71 3.90 -20.49
N GLN A 194 12.40 3.72 -20.29
CA GLN A 194 11.40 4.53 -21.00
C GLN A 194 11.30 5.94 -20.42
N ILE A 195 11.59 6.10 -19.11
CA ILE A 195 11.46 7.35 -18.37
C ILE A 195 12.63 8.31 -18.69
N ILE A 196 13.85 7.78 -18.76
CA ILE A 196 15.12 8.54 -18.86
C ILE A 196 15.77 8.40 -20.21
#